data_AF-A0A6G0XUY8-F1
#
_entry.id   AF-A0A6G0XUY8-F1
#
_cell.length_a   1.000
_cell.length_b   1.000
_cell.length_c   1.000
_cell.angle_alpha   90.00
_cell.angle_beta   90.00
_cell.angle_gamma   90.00
#
_symmetry.space_group_name_H-M   'P 1'
#
loop_
_entity.id
_entity.type
_entity.pdbx_description
1 polymer ?
#
loop_
_entity_poly.entity_id
_entity_poly.type
_entity_poly.pdbx_seq_one_letter_code
_entity_poly.pdbx_strand_id
1 'polypeptide(L)'
;MLKVLASRELLQLTCKFQDGLPLDVRPLKRAFIEAFEARQLFLYGTHAFAYFRCNSEFLQDLDHMLKTFDEWYAINGLSGLPRLVALLPDAEFLAMTYASCVGDVDLFQRICRSSHEMLTFQYLLALASWFQQLSMVKILTTYIPDDLVIRSTLAAVVLGGNAAIVEHLHNHGAQETNLMDTAAKYGHRDVLAFLHEHQVGRCTKAAMDHAADRGHQDIVEFLHHHREEGCSYRAIDMAAANGHDQIVRFLAEHRSEGWSSRAIELARFNGELEIARYLSGRKNPRETGTLPVTTIQ
;
A
#
# COMPACT_ATOMS: atom_id res chain seq x y z
N MET A 1 -40.70 6.65 -36.56
CA MET A 1 -40.12 7.85 -35.90
C MET A 1 -38.62 7.69 -35.61
N LEU A 2 -37.85 6.98 -36.47
CA LEU A 2 -36.41 6.69 -36.25
C LEU A 2 -35.48 7.24 -37.34
N LYS A 3 -36.03 7.80 -38.44
CA LYS A 3 -35.23 8.39 -39.53
C LYS A 3 -34.86 9.86 -39.32
N VAL A 4 -35.43 10.53 -38.32
CA VAL A 4 -35.22 11.97 -38.08
C VAL A 4 -33.86 12.26 -37.42
N LEU A 5 -33.28 11.28 -36.72
CA LEU A 5 -31.97 11.43 -36.05
C LEU A 5 -30.75 11.17 -36.96
N ALA A 6 -30.97 10.85 -38.25
CA ALA A 6 -29.89 10.55 -39.20
C ALA A 6 -29.41 11.76 -40.02
N SER A 7 -30.01 12.94 -39.82
CA SER A 7 -29.56 14.17 -40.47
C SER A 7 -28.19 14.58 -39.89
N ARG A 8 -27.20 14.76 -40.77
CA ARG A 8 -25.83 15.18 -40.41
C ARG A 8 -25.81 16.51 -39.67
N GLU A 9 -26.74 17.40 -40.01
CA GLU A 9 -26.91 18.72 -39.39
C GLU A 9 -27.51 18.59 -37.99
N LEU A 10 -28.48 17.68 -37.79
CA LEU A 10 -29.08 17.43 -36.49
C LEU A 10 -28.08 16.78 -35.53
N LEU A 11 -27.26 15.85 -36.03
CA LEU A 11 -26.18 15.19 -35.29
C LEU A 11 -25.12 16.21 -34.82
N GLN A 12 -24.73 17.13 -35.70
CA GLN A 12 -23.83 18.24 -35.36
C GLN A 12 -24.43 19.20 -34.32
N LEU A 13 -25.75 19.46 -34.38
CA LEU A 13 -26.43 20.29 -33.40
C LEU A 13 -26.54 19.60 -32.03
N THR A 14 -26.86 18.30 -32.00
CA THR A 14 -26.93 17.52 -30.75
C THR A 14 -25.57 17.36 -30.09
N CYS A 15 -24.50 17.19 -30.87
CA CYS A 15 -23.12 17.17 -30.36
C CYS A 15 -22.63 18.54 -29.88
N LYS A 16 -23.31 19.64 -30.23
CA LYS A 16 -23.03 20.99 -29.70
C LYS A 16 -23.74 21.29 -28.37
N PHE A 17 -24.87 20.62 -28.06
CA PHE A 17 -25.68 20.89 -26.86
C PHE A 17 -25.58 19.80 -25.78
N GLN A 18 -25.02 18.65 -26.11
CA GLN A 18 -24.53 17.65 -25.16
C GLN A 18 -23.01 17.53 -25.38
N ASP A 19 -22.23 17.02 -24.43
CA ASP A 19 -20.76 16.91 -24.52
C ASP A 19 -20.21 16.06 -25.69
N GLY A 20 -20.99 15.81 -26.75
CA GLY A 20 -20.69 14.93 -27.88
C GLY A 20 -20.68 13.45 -27.50
N LEU A 21 -20.74 13.13 -26.21
CA LEU A 21 -20.54 11.79 -25.69
C LEU A 21 -21.87 11.04 -25.54
N PRO A 22 -21.90 9.76 -25.98
CA PRO A 22 -22.99 8.83 -25.70
C PRO A 22 -23.30 8.70 -24.20
N LEU A 23 -24.57 8.42 -23.86
CA LEU A 23 -25.03 8.34 -22.46
C LEU A 23 -24.28 7.29 -21.63
N ASP A 24 -23.84 6.20 -22.25
CA ASP A 24 -23.06 5.13 -21.63
C ASP A 24 -21.60 5.55 -21.33
N VAL A 25 -21.09 6.59 -21.99
CA VAL A 25 -19.68 7.02 -21.86
C VAL A 25 -19.53 8.27 -20.96
N ARG A 26 -20.59 9.05 -20.76
CA ARG A 26 -20.55 10.25 -19.89
C ARG A 26 -20.15 9.95 -18.44
N PRO A 27 -20.68 8.90 -17.78
CA PRO A 27 -20.28 8.57 -16.42
C PRO A 27 -18.79 8.26 -16.33
N LEU A 28 -18.24 7.55 -17.33
CA LEU A 28 -16.81 7.21 -17.39
C LEU A 28 -15.93 8.46 -17.47
N LYS A 29 -16.26 9.41 -18.35
CA LYS A 29 -15.48 10.65 -18.45
C LYS A 29 -15.47 11.42 -17.13
N ARG A 30 -16.62 11.49 -16.44
CA ARG A 30 -16.74 12.21 -15.18
C ARG A 30 -15.91 11.54 -14.07
N ALA A 31 -16.14 10.25 -13.84
CA ALA A 31 -15.43 9.49 -12.83
C ALA A 31 -13.91 9.47 -13.11
N PHE A 32 -13.52 9.46 -14.40
CA PHE A 32 -12.12 9.56 -14.78
C PHE A 32 -11.50 10.92 -14.46
N ILE A 33 -12.18 12.03 -14.74
CA ILE A 33 -11.67 13.38 -14.41
C ILE A 33 -11.48 13.52 -12.90
N GLU A 34 -12.48 13.11 -12.13
CA GLU A 34 -12.46 13.14 -10.65
C GLU A 34 -11.26 12.31 -10.12
N ALA A 35 -11.06 11.08 -10.62
CA ALA A 35 -9.91 10.26 -10.24
C ALA A 35 -8.54 10.78 -10.75
N PHE A 36 -8.51 11.59 -11.82
CA PHE A 36 -7.29 12.04 -12.48
C PHE A 36 -6.74 13.37 -11.96
N GLU A 37 -7.56 14.26 -11.42
CA GLU A 37 -7.06 15.44 -10.69
C GLU A 37 -6.11 15.00 -9.55
N ALA A 38 -6.36 13.82 -8.97
CA ALA A 38 -5.45 13.19 -8.02
C ALA A 38 -4.18 12.56 -8.66
N ARG A 39 -4.19 12.18 -9.95
CA ARG A 39 -3.00 11.69 -10.69
C ARG A 39 -1.91 12.76 -10.80
N GLN A 40 -2.29 14.03 -10.96
CA GLN A 40 -1.32 15.14 -11.00
C GLN A 40 -0.48 15.16 -9.71
N LEU A 41 -1.09 14.92 -8.56
CA LEU A 41 -0.39 14.83 -7.26
C LEU A 41 0.58 13.64 -7.18
N PHE A 42 0.28 12.52 -7.87
CA PHE A 42 1.16 11.36 -7.96
C PHE A 42 2.40 11.63 -8.83
N LEU A 43 2.23 12.24 -10.01
CA LEU A 43 3.32 12.47 -10.96
C LEU A 43 4.35 13.50 -10.48
N TYR A 44 3.97 14.41 -9.57
CA TYR A 44 4.86 15.43 -9.00
C TYR A 44 5.45 15.08 -7.62
N GLY A 45 5.13 13.91 -7.05
CA GLY A 45 5.53 13.54 -5.69
C GLY A 45 6.23 12.17 -5.61
N THR A 46 7.39 12.12 -4.95
CA THR A 46 8.15 10.88 -4.66
C THR A 46 7.47 9.94 -3.64
N HIS A 47 6.18 10.12 -3.34
CA HIS A 47 5.46 9.43 -2.26
C HIS A 47 4.04 8.97 -2.64
N ALA A 48 3.86 8.54 -3.89
CA ALA A 48 2.73 7.75 -4.41
C ALA A 48 1.87 6.99 -3.38
N PHE A 49 2.49 6.19 -2.52
CA PHE A 49 1.78 5.30 -1.59
C PHE A 49 1.42 5.94 -0.25
N ALA A 50 2.23 6.89 0.24
CA ALA A 50 1.82 7.70 1.38
C ALA A 50 0.59 8.53 1.00
N TYR A 51 0.53 8.98 -0.25
CA TYR A 51 -0.62 9.66 -0.83
C TYR A 51 -1.87 8.74 -0.88
N PHE A 52 -1.77 7.53 -1.45
CA PHE A 52 -2.89 6.59 -1.49
C PHE A 52 -3.48 6.27 -0.11
N ARG A 53 -2.64 6.18 0.91
CA ARG A 53 -3.10 5.89 2.27
C ARG A 53 -3.69 7.10 2.99
N CYS A 54 -3.10 8.28 2.82
CA CYS A 54 -3.50 9.48 3.57
C CYS A 54 -4.63 10.27 2.89
N ASN A 55 -5.01 9.91 1.66
CA ASN A 55 -6.04 10.62 0.91
C ASN A 55 -7.30 9.74 0.73
N SER A 56 -8.26 9.91 1.65
CA SER A 56 -9.55 9.21 1.61
C SER A 56 -10.40 9.61 0.39
N GLU A 57 -10.25 10.85 -0.09
CA GLU A 57 -10.97 11.34 -1.26
C GLU A 57 -10.49 10.63 -2.52
N PHE A 58 -9.18 10.49 -2.72
CA PHE A 58 -8.61 9.74 -3.83
C PHE A 58 -9.13 8.30 -3.91
N LEU A 59 -9.19 7.58 -2.78
CA LEU A 59 -9.67 6.19 -2.76
C LEU A 59 -11.16 6.11 -3.09
N GLN A 60 -11.97 7.10 -2.70
CA GLN A 60 -13.39 7.17 -3.04
C GLN A 60 -13.57 7.44 -4.54
N ASP A 61 -12.81 8.38 -5.10
CA ASP A 61 -12.86 8.71 -6.53
C ASP A 61 -12.39 7.53 -7.37
N LEU A 62 -11.33 6.83 -6.94
CA LEU A 62 -10.85 5.62 -7.59
C LEU A 62 -11.88 4.49 -7.53
N ASP A 63 -12.50 4.24 -6.38
CA ASP A 63 -13.56 3.23 -6.24
C ASP A 63 -14.77 3.56 -7.14
N HIS A 64 -15.18 4.82 -7.18
CA HIS A 64 -16.25 5.28 -8.07
C HIS A 64 -15.90 5.03 -9.54
N MET A 65 -14.66 5.34 -9.95
CA MET A 65 -14.15 5.09 -11.29
C MET A 65 -14.17 3.59 -11.62
N LEU A 66 -13.64 2.75 -10.73
CA LEU A 66 -13.57 1.30 -10.94
C LEU A 66 -14.97 0.71 -11.12
N LYS A 67 -15.93 1.09 -10.26
CA LYS A 67 -17.32 0.64 -10.36
C LYS A 67 -17.98 1.08 -11.67
N THR A 68 -17.79 2.35 -12.05
CA THR A 68 -18.38 2.89 -13.28
C THR A 68 -17.82 2.18 -14.52
N PHE A 69 -16.52 1.89 -14.52
CA PHE A 69 -15.88 1.14 -15.60
C PHE A 69 -16.32 -0.32 -15.63
N ASP A 70 -16.43 -0.99 -14.48
CA ASP A 70 -16.90 -2.38 -14.38
C ASP A 70 -18.31 -2.53 -14.96
N GLU A 71 -19.25 -1.67 -14.56
CA GLU A 71 -20.63 -1.67 -15.09
C GLU A 71 -20.66 -1.49 -16.61
N TRP A 72 -19.84 -0.59 -17.16
CA TRP A 72 -19.74 -0.39 -18.59
C TRP A 72 -19.08 -1.58 -19.31
N TYR A 73 -18.01 -2.13 -18.72
CA TYR A 73 -17.25 -3.23 -19.29
C TYR A 73 -18.05 -4.54 -19.30
N ALA A 74 -18.87 -4.79 -18.29
CA ALA A 74 -19.80 -5.92 -18.25
C ALA A 74 -20.79 -5.93 -19.42
N ILE A 75 -21.20 -4.76 -19.90
CA ILE A 75 -22.16 -4.61 -21.02
C ILE A 75 -21.46 -4.66 -22.37
N ASN A 76 -20.34 -3.95 -22.51
CA ASN A 76 -19.72 -3.70 -23.81
C ASN A 76 -18.57 -4.67 -24.14
N GLY A 77 -17.98 -5.27 -23.11
CA GLY A 77 -16.81 -6.14 -23.18
C GLY A 77 -15.62 -5.52 -23.93
N LEU A 78 -14.68 -6.39 -24.31
CA LEU A 78 -13.51 -6.01 -25.10
C LEU A 78 -13.89 -5.39 -26.46
N SER A 79 -15.01 -5.80 -27.05
CA SER A 79 -15.53 -5.25 -28.32
C SER A 79 -15.89 -3.76 -28.24
N GLY A 80 -16.19 -3.24 -27.05
CA GLY A 80 -16.50 -1.84 -26.84
C GLY A 80 -15.29 -0.93 -26.79
N LEU A 81 -14.10 -1.46 -26.50
CA LEU A 81 -12.89 -0.65 -26.25
C LEU A 81 -12.49 0.23 -27.43
N PRO A 82 -12.52 -0.22 -28.71
CA PRO A 82 -12.17 0.67 -29.83
C PRO A 82 -13.10 1.88 -29.92
N ARG A 83 -14.40 1.70 -29.60
CA ARG A 83 -15.37 2.80 -29.54
C ARG A 83 -15.06 3.74 -28.38
N LEU A 84 -14.71 3.20 -27.21
CA LEU A 84 -14.35 4.01 -26.05
C LEU A 84 -13.10 4.87 -26.33
N VAL A 85 -12.06 4.28 -26.89
CA VAL A 85 -10.80 4.96 -27.27
C VAL A 85 -11.02 6.02 -28.33
N ALA A 86 -11.93 5.80 -29.28
CA ALA A 86 -12.28 6.80 -30.29
C ALA A 86 -13.04 8.01 -29.71
N LEU A 87 -13.73 7.83 -28.57
CA LEU A 87 -14.59 8.86 -27.96
C LEU A 87 -13.88 9.62 -26.83
N LEU A 88 -12.95 8.98 -26.12
CA LEU A 88 -12.24 9.55 -25.00
C LEU A 88 -10.73 9.46 -25.23
N PRO A 89 -10.00 10.60 -25.32
CA PRO A 89 -8.56 10.63 -25.55
C PRO A 89 -7.74 9.79 -24.54
N ASP A 90 -8.18 9.72 -23.28
CA ASP A 90 -7.48 9.03 -22.19
C ASP A 90 -8.10 7.67 -21.83
N ALA A 91 -8.99 7.13 -22.66
CA ALA A 91 -9.65 5.83 -22.41
C ALA A 91 -8.66 4.69 -22.20
N GLU A 92 -7.52 4.73 -22.89
CA GLU A 92 -6.50 3.68 -22.78
C GLU A 92 -5.93 3.64 -21.37
N PHE A 93 -5.62 4.82 -20.82
CA PHE A 93 -5.11 4.92 -19.45
C PHE A 93 -6.19 4.55 -18.43
N LEU A 94 -7.44 4.98 -18.63
CA LEU A 94 -8.58 4.57 -17.80
C LEU A 94 -8.69 3.04 -17.71
N ALA A 95 -8.72 2.38 -18.86
CA ALA A 95 -8.86 0.93 -18.95
C ALA A 95 -7.61 0.18 -18.44
N MET A 96 -6.39 0.70 -18.65
CA MET A 96 -5.18 0.15 -18.04
C MET A 96 -5.20 0.28 -16.51
N THR A 97 -5.69 1.41 -16.00
CA THR A 97 -5.84 1.65 -14.55
C THR A 97 -6.83 0.64 -13.96
N TYR A 98 -8.00 0.49 -14.58
CA TYR A 98 -8.99 -0.50 -14.20
C TYR A 98 -8.41 -1.92 -14.22
N ALA A 99 -7.81 -2.32 -15.35
CA ALA A 99 -7.18 -3.62 -15.49
C ALA A 99 -6.13 -3.87 -14.40
N SER A 100 -5.38 -2.83 -14.03
CA SER A 100 -4.34 -2.93 -13.01
C SER A 100 -4.90 -3.13 -11.60
N CYS A 101 -5.97 -2.43 -11.24
CA CYS A 101 -6.62 -2.58 -9.93
C CYS A 101 -7.35 -3.93 -9.80
N VAL A 102 -7.97 -4.42 -10.87
CA VAL A 102 -8.79 -5.66 -10.85
C VAL A 102 -7.97 -6.91 -11.22
N GLY A 103 -6.80 -6.74 -11.85
CA GLY A 103 -5.94 -7.84 -12.25
C GLY A 103 -6.30 -8.46 -13.62
N ASP A 104 -7.04 -7.75 -14.47
CA ASP A 104 -7.43 -8.21 -15.81
C ASP A 104 -6.26 -8.08 -16.80
N VAL A 105 -5.41 -9.12 -16.85
CA VAL A 105 -4.23 -9.18 -17.72
C VAL A 105 -4.60 -9.18 -19.22
N ASP A 106 -5.71 -9.81 -19.61
CA ASP A 106 -6.11 -9.87 -21.03
C ASP A 106 -6.55 -8.48 -21.52
N LEU A 107 -7.34 -7.76 -20.72
CA LEU A 107 -7.68 -6.36 -21.00
C LEU A 107 -6.42 -5.49 -21.12
N PHE A 108 -5.51 -5.60 -20.15
CA PHE A 108 -4.27 -4.82 -20.15
C PHE A 108 -3.43 -5.10 -21.41
N GLN A 109 -3.19 -6.36 -21.76
CA GLN A 109 -2.37 -6.72 -22.92
C GLN A 109 -3.00 -6.30 -24.25
N ARG A 110 -4.33 -6.30 -24.36
CA ARG A 110 -5.05 -5.87 -25.58
C ARG A 110 -5.01 -4.37 -25.78
N ILE A 111 -4.98 -3.59 -24.70
CA ILE A 111 -5.03 -2.14 -24.78
C ILE A 111 -3.65 -1.48 -24.72
N CYS A 112 -2.70 -2.09 -24.01
CA CYS A 112 -1.35 -1.57 -23.84
C CYS A 112 -0.61 -1.54 -25.19
N ARG A 113 -0.26 -0.34 -25.66
CA ARG A 113 0.57 -0.15 -26.86
C ARG A 113 2.00 0.23 -26.48
N SER A 114 2.97 -0.09 -27.33
CA SER A 114 4.41 0.11 -27.07
C SER A 114 4.87 1.58 -26.97
N SER A 115 3.95 2.55 -27.08
CA SER A 115 4.24 3.99 -27.09
C SER A 115 3.91 4.70 -25.77
N HIS A 116 3.51 4.00 -24.72
CA HIS A 116 3.19 4.62 -23.44
C HIS A 116 4.45 5.07 -22.67
N GLU A 117 4.32 6.17 -21.93
CA GLU A 117 5.40 6.73 -21.11
C GLU A 117 5.74 5.81 -19.91
N MET A 118 7.03 5.70 -19.57
CA MET A 118 7.52 4.88 -18.46
C MET A 118 6.85 5.20 -17.10
N LEU A 119 6.49 6.47 -16.86
CA LEU A 119 5.79 6.91 -15.66
C LEU A 119 4.39 6.28 -15.53
N THR A 120 3.75 5.94 -16.65
CA THR A 120 2.46 5.25 -16.67
C THR A 120 2.60 3.86 -16.07
N PHE A 121 3.59 3.08 -16.50
CA PHE A 121 3.78 1.73 -15.98
C PHE A 121 4.14 1.71 -14.49
N GLN A 122 4.92 2.69 -14.01
CA GLN A 122 5.20 2.82 -12.57
C GLN A 122 3.94 3.10 -11.74
N TYR A 123 3.04 3.96 -12.24
CA TYR A 123 1.75 4.23 -11.60
C TYR A 123 0.86 2.98 -11.57
N LEU A 124 0.75 2.27 -12.70
CA LEU A 124 -0.05 1.04 -12.79
C LEU A 124 0.51 -0.07 -11.89
N LEU A 125 1.84 -0.19 -11.79
CA LEU A 125 2.50 -1.16 -10.92
C LEU A 125 2.20 -0.87 -9.45
N ALA A 126 2.14 0.41 -9.08
CA ALA A 126 1.76 0.84 -7.75
C ALA A 126 0.32 0.42 -7.39
N LEU A 127 -0.62 0.66 -8.30
CA LEU A 127 -2.02 0.25 -8.10
C LEU A 127 -2.17 -1.27 -8.06
N ALA A 128 -1.60 -2.00 -9.02
CA ALA A 128 -1.64 -3.46 -9.05
C ALA A 128 -1.08 -4.07 -7.75
N SER A 129 -0.02 -3.47 -7.20
CA SER A 129 0.55 -3.91 -5.93
C SER A 129 -0.35 -3.59 -4.74
N TRP A 130 -0.96 -2.39 -4.70
CA TRP A 130 -1.89 -1.98 -3.65
C TRP A 130 -3.13 -2.88 -3.60
N PHE A 131 -3.69 -3.21 -4.76
CA PHE A 131 -4.83 -4.12 -4.91
C PHE A 131 -4.41 -5.60 -4.95
N GLN A 132 -3.14 -5.91 -4.72
CA GLN A 132 -2.62 -7.28 -4.57
C GLN A 132 -2.78 -8.18 -5.82
N GLN A 133 -2.69 -7.59 -7.00
CA GLN A 133 -2.88 -8.26 -8.29
C GLN A 133 -1.57 -8.87 -8.82
N LEU A 134 -1.18 -10.03 -8.29
CA LEU A 134 0.10 -10.70 -8.64
C LEU A 134 0.29 -10.91 -10.14
N SER A 135 -0.73 -11.40 -10.85
CA SER A 135 -0.65 -11.66 -12.30
C SER A 135 -0.38 -10.38 -13.08
N MET A 136 -0.96 -9.26 -12.64
CA MET A 136 -0.72 -7.96 -13.26
C MET A 136 0.67 -7.43 -12.93
N VAL A 137 1.11 -7.54 -11.67
CA VAL A 137 2.47 -7.14 -11.28
C VAL A 137 3.51 -7.84 -12.16
N LYS A 138 3.38 -9.16 -12.37
CA LYS A 138 4.29 -9.94 -13.22
C LYS A 138 4.38 -9.44 -14.66
N ILE A 139 3.30 -8.88 -15.20
CA ILE A 139 3.27 -8.33 -16.55
C ILE A 139 3.87 -6.94 -16.56
N LEU A 140 3.47 -6.07 -15.63
CA LEU A 140 3.95 -4.69 -15.54
C LEU A 140 5.46 -4.60 -15.31
N THR A 141 6.04 -5.53 -14.54
CA THR A 141 7.50 -5.60 -14.34
C THR A 141 8.27 -5.88 -15.63
N THR A 142 7.67 -6.50 -16.65
CA THR A 142 8.34 -6.70 -17.96
C THR A 142 8.51 -5.41 -18.76
N TYR A 143 7.78 -4.34 -18.42
CA TYR A 143 7.83 -3.04 -19.10
C TYR A 143 8.72 -2.01 -18.39
N ILE A 144 9.17 -2.29 -17.17
CA ILE A 144 9.88 -1.34 -16.32
C ILE A 144 11.29 -1.88 -16.03
N PRO A 145 12.35 -1.07 -16.16
CA PRO A 145 13.70 -1.49 -15.77
C PRO A 145 13.78 -1.91 -14.30
N ASP A 146 14.55 -2.96 -14.01
CA ASP A 146 14.71 -3.60 -12.70
C ASP A 146 14.94 -2.61 -11.54
N ASP A 147 15.80 -1.61 -11.74
CA ASP A 147 16.06 -0.52 -10.81
C ASP A 147 14.78 0.22 -10.36
N LEU A 148 13.95 0.60 -11.34
CA LEU A 148 12.74 1.37 -11.09
C LEU A 148 11.63 0.49 -10.49
N VAL A 149 11.56 -0.78 -10.90
CA VAL A 149 10.67 -1.78 -10.29
C VAL A 149 10.92 -1.88 -8.79
N ILE A 150 12.19 -1.97 -8.37
CA ILE A 150 12.55 -2.08 -6.95
C ILE A 150 12.05 -0.87 -6.15
N ARG A 151 12.30 0.35 -6.64
CA ARG A 151 11.90 1.58 -5.93
C ARG A 151 10.38 1.76 -5.84
N SER A 152 9.67 1.46 -6.92
CA SER A 152 8.21 1.64 -6.98
C SER A 152 7.43 0.55 -6.26
N THR A 153 7.94 -0.69 -6.21
CA THR A 153 7.11 -1.84 -5.79
C THR A 153 7.30 -2.21 -4.33
N LEU A 154 8.51 -2.08 -3.77
CA LEU A 154 8.77 -2.49 -2.40
C LEU A 154 7.97 -1.73 -1.34
N ALA A 155 7.74 -0.43 -1.53
CA ALA A 155 6.86 0.34 -0.66
C ALA A 155 5.41 -0.19 -0.72
N ALA A 156 4.95 -0.61 -1.89
CA ALA A 156 3.60 -1.12 -2.12
C ALA A 156 3.38 -2.49 -1.50
N VAL A 157 4.31 -3.43 -1.71
CA VAL A 157 4.15 -4.80 -1.23
C VAL A 157 4.24 -4.88 0.29
N VAL A 158 5.12 -4.07 0.88
CA VAL A 158 5.22 -3.97 2.33
C VAL A 158 4.06 -3.17 2.94
N LEU A 159 3.29 -2.41 2.16
CA LEU A 159 2.04 -1.80 2.63
C LEU A 159 0.85 -2.75 2.50
N GLY A 160 0.81 -3.57 1.44
CA GLY A 160 -0.29 -4.48 1.12
C GLY A 160 -0.18 -5.89 1.73
N GLY A 161 0.98 -6.29 2.26
CA GLY A 161 1.14 -7.55 2.99
C GLY A 161 1.26 -8.81 2.12
N ASN A 162 1.52 -8.67 0.81
CA ASN A 162 1.49 -9.81 -0.11
C ASN A 162 2.89 -10.43 -0.33
N ALA A 163 3.20 -11.51 0.39
CA ALA A 163 4.49 -12.20 0.32
C ALA A 163 4.85 -12.71 -1.09
N ALA A 164 3.87 -13.17 -1.88
CA ALA A 164 4.11 -13.70 -3.23
C ALA A 164 4.58 -12.62 -4.22
N ILE A 165 4.14 -11.37 -4.03
CA ILE A 165 4.65 -10.24 -4.82
C ILE A 165 6.08 -9.90 -4.39
N VAL A 166 6.41 -9.98 -3.09
CA VAL A 166 7.80 -9.75 -2.60
C VAL A 166 8.75 -10.79 -3.21
N GLU A 167 8.34 -12.05 -3.22
CA GLU A 167 9.11 -13.15 -3.81
C GLU A 167 9.41 -12.91 -5.29
N HIS A 168 8.41 -12.50 -6.07
CA HIS A 168 8.59 -12.22 -7.49
C HIS A 168 9.62 -11.09 -7.74
N LEU A 169 9.63 -10.07 -6.88
CA LEU A 169 10.48 -8.89 -7.04
C LEU A 169 11.89 -9.07 -6.47
N HIS A 170 12.07 -10.03 -5.56
CA HIS A 170 13.37 -10.33 -4.93
C HIS A 170 14.49 -10.60 -5.94
N ASN A 171 14.16 -11.17 -7.10
CA ASN A 171 15.12 -11.48 -8.16
C ASN A 171 15.77 -10.26 -8.83
N HIS A 172 15.40 -9.03 -8.47
CA HIS A 172 15.86 -7.81 -9.15
C HIS A 172 16.91 -6.98 -8.38
N GLY A 173 17.41 -7.43 -7.22
CA GLY A 173 18.62 -6.83 -6.60
C GLY A 173 18.41 -5.68 -5.61
N ALA A 174 17.35 -5.74 -4.79
CA ALA A 174 17.04 -4.71 -3.81
C ALA A 174 17.82 -4.87 -2.49
N GLN A 175 18.94 -4.14 -2.35
CA GLN A 175 19.74 -4.10 -1.11
C GLN A 175 19.47 -2.84 -0.25
N GLU A 176 18.75 -1.84 -0.75
CA GLU A 176 18.55 -0.58 -0.04
C GLU A 176 17.07 -0.32 0.24
N THR A 177 16.61 -0.64 1.46
CA THR A 177 15.41 -0.06 2.14
C THR A 177 15.20 -0.74 3.50
N ASN A 178 14.67 0.00 4.49
CA ASN A 178 14.24 -0.54 5.80
C ASN A 178 12.90 -1.29 5.67
N LEU A 179 12.87 -2.32 4.82
CA LEU A 179 11.65 -3.06 4.48
C LEU A 179 11.10 -3.82 5.67
N MET A 180 11.99 -4.45 6.45
CA MET A 180 11.58 -5.19 7.65
C MET A 180 10.96 -4.23 8.68
N ASP A 181 11.49 -3.03 8.84
CA ASP A 181 10.90 -2.01 9.71
C ASP A 181 9.49 -1.61 9.25
N THR A 182 9.29 -1.51 7.94
CA THR A 182 8.01 -1.13 7.34
C THR A 182 6.99 -2.27 7.47
N ALA A 183 7.40 -3.53 7.26
CA ALA A 183 6.55 -4.71 7.42
C ALA A 183 6.12 -4.85 8.88
N ALA A 184 7.06 -4.66 9.81
CA ALA A 184 6.82 -4.69 11.24
C ALA A 184 5.85 -3.58 11.70
N LYS A 185 6.00 -2.37 11.17
CA LYS A 185 5.11 -1.24 11.45
C LYS A 185 3.66 -1.48 11.02
N TYR A 186 3.42 -2.32 10.02
CA TYR A 186 2.08 -2.54 9.46
C TYR A 186 1.49 -3.92 9.75
N GLY A 187 2.14 -4.73 10.59
CA GLY A 187 1.55 -6.00 11.01
C GLY A 187 1.68 -7.11 9.96
N HIS A 188 2.55 -6.95 8.96
CA HIS A 188 2.69 -7.94 7.88
C HIS A 188 3.73 -9.01 8.23
N ARG A 189 3.35 -9.89 9.16
CA ARG A 189 4.21 -10.96 9.68
C ARG A 189 4.76 -11.89 8.59
N ASP A 190 3.93 -12.29 7.62
CA ASP A 190 4.36 -13.20 6.54
C ASP A 190 5.36 -12.55 5.60
N VAL A 191 5.17 -11.26 5.29
CA VAL A 191 6.16 -10.47 4.53
C VAL A 191 7.45 -10.33 5.32
N LEU A 192 7.37 -10.04 6.63
CA LEU A 192 8.54 -9.92 7.48
C LEU A 192 9.33 -11.25 7.54
N ALA A 193 8.65 -12.38 7.68
CA ALA A 193 9.26 -13.70 7.66
C ALA A 193 9.96 -13.98 6.33
N PHE A 194 9.28 -13.70 5.20
CA PHE A 194 9.87 -13.84 3.88
C PHE A 194 11.14 -12.98 3.71
N LEU A 195 11.06 -11.69 4.08
CA LEU A 195 12.19 -10.77 4.00
C LEU A 195 13.36 -11.25 4.87
N HIS A 196 13.08 -11.77 6.07
CA HIS A 196 14.09 -12.31 6.97
C HIS A 196 14.78 -13.54 6.39
N GLU A 197 14.02 -14.55 5.94
CA GLU A 197 14.54 -15.80 5.39
C GLU A 197 15.42 -15.58 4.15
N HIS A 198 15.05 -14.61 3.31
CA HIS A 198 15.76 -14.30 2.06
C HIS A 198 16.79 -13.18 2.21
N GLN A 199 17.02 -12.69 3.44
CA GLN A 199 17.98 -11.61 3.76
C GLN A 199 17.74 -10.34 2.91
N VAL A 200 16.48 -9.97 2.72
CA VAL A 200 16.05 -8.84 1.89
C VAL A 200 15.75 -7.61 2.73
N GLY A 201 16.41 -6.51 2.41
CA GLY A 201 16.23 -5.23 3.11
C GLY A 201 16.90 -5.20 4.48
N ARG A 202 16.86 -4.03 5.10
CA ARG A 202 17.47 -3.77 6.42
C ARG A 202 16.41 -3.88 7.51
N CYS A 203 16.82 -4.45 8.63
CA CYS A 203 16.10 -4.36 9.90
C CYS A 203 16.86 -3.41 10.82
N THR A 204 16.13 -2.59 11.57
CA THR A 204 16.68 -1.74 12.61
C THR A 204 15.84 -1.85 13.87
N LYS A 205 16.26 -1.18 14.95
CA LYS A 205 15.47 -1.05 16.18
C LYS A 205 14.06 -0.50 15.94
N ALA A 206 13.88 0.27 14.85
CA ALA A 206 12.59 0.82 14.49
C ALA A 206 11.55 -0.26 14.17
N ALA A 207 11.95 -1.45 13.70
CA ALA A 207 11.02 -2.55 13.45
C ALA A 207 10.26 -2.95 14.72
N MET A 208 10.98 -3.27 15.78
CA MET A 208 10.37 -3.69 17.04
C MET A 208 9.70 -2.52 17.77
N ASP A 209 10.27 -1.32 17.70
CA ASP A 209 9.63 -0.10 18.25
C ASP A 209 8.27 0.16 17.61
N HIS A 210 8.17 0.07 16.27
CA HIS A 210 6.91 0.29 15.55
C HIS A 210 5.90 -0.85 15.74
N ALA A 211 6.36 -2.11 15.77
CA ALA A 211 5.48 -3.24 16.07
C ALA A 211 4.89 -3.13 17.49
N ALA A 212 5.70 -2.71 18.45
CA ALA A 212 5.26 -2.49 19.84
C ALA A 212 4.29 -1.32 19.97
N ASP A 213 4.57 -0.18 19.33
CA ASP A 213 3.67 0.98 19.25
C ASP A 213 2.30 0.63 18.66
N ARG A 214 2.26 -0.30 17.70
CA ARG A 214 1.05 -0.67 16.96
C ARG A 214 0.31 -1.90 17.47
N GLY A 215 0.82 -2.55 18.52
CA GLY A 215 0.16 -3.72 19.11
C GLY A 215 0.38 -5.03 18.35
N HIS A 216 1.41 -5.12 17.50
CA HIS A 216 1.72 -6.33 16.72
C HIS A 216 2.57 -7.32 17.53
N GLN A 217 1.93 -8.01 18.50
CA GLN A 217 2.57 -8.94 19.43
C GLN A 217 3.38 -10.05 18.72
N ASP A 218 2.81 -10.68 17.71
CA ASP A 218 3.42 -11.77 16.95
C ASP A 218 4.70 -11.34 16.22
N ILE A 219 4.73 -10.10 15.73
CA ILE A 219 5.91 -9.50 15.12
C ILE A 219 6.97 -9.15 16.17
N VAL A 220 6.58 -8.64 17.34
CA VAL A 220 7.52 -8.38 18.45
C VAL A 220 8.23 -9.67 18.86
N GLU A 221 7.47 -10.75 19.03
CA GLU A 221 8.03 -12.07 19.33
C GLU A 221 8.90 -12.59 18.19
N PHE A 222 8.45 -12.48 16.93
CA PHE A 222 9.26 -12.90 15.78
C PHE A 222 10.62 -12.18 15.75
N LEU A 223 10.60 -10.85 15.84
CA LEU A 223 11.82 -10.02 15.84
C LEU A 223 12.71 -10.35 17.05
N HIS A 224 12.13 -10.63 18.22
CA HIS A 224 12.91 -11.01 19.39
C HIS A 224 13.71 -12.30 19.20
N HIS A 225 13.10 -13.31 18.58
CA HIS A 225 13.73 -14.63 18.42
C HIS A 225 14.68 -14.72 17.21
N HIS A 226 14.45 -13.92 16.17
CA HIS A 226 15.14 -14.06 14.88
C HIS A 226 16.09 -12.92 14.55
N ARG A 227 16.06 -11.81 15.30
CA ARG A 227 16.86 -10.59 15.02
C ARG A 227 17.64 -10.13 16.25
N GLU A 228 18.85 -9.62 16.01
CA GLU A 228 19.76 -9.16 17.07
C GLU A 228 19.74 -7.64 17.28
N GLU A 229 19.15 -6.87 16.36
CA GLU A 229 19.10 -5.41 16.43
C GLU A 229 18.42 -4.89 17.70
N GLY A 230 17.46 -5.66 18.21
CA GLY A 230 16.70 -5.32 19.40
C GLY A 230 15.67 -4.21 19.18
N CYS A 231 15.38 -3.49 20.25
CA CYS A 231 14.51 -2.31 20.23
C CYS A 231 15.23 -1.10 20.84
N SER A 232 14.51 0.01 20.96
CA SER A 232 14.86 1.08 21.88
C SER A 232 13.88 1.08 23.06
N TYR A 233 14.13 1.94 24.04
CA TYR A 233 13.20 2.16 25.14
C TYR A 233 11.82 2.66 24.66
N ARG A 234 11.72 3.17 23.41
CA ARG A 234 10.45 3.60 22.83
C ARG A 234 9.45 2.46 22.66
N ALA A 235 9.91 1.23 22.46
CA ALA A 235 9.01 0.08 22.33
C ALA A 235 8.09 -0.06 23.55
N ILE A 236 8.65 -0.02 24.77
CA ILE A 236 7.85 -0.08 26.00
C ILE A 236 7.08 1.22 26.23
N ASP A 237 7.71 2.39 26.00
CA ASP A 237 7.04 3.69 26.20
C ASP A 237 5.74 3.80 25.38
N MET A 238 5.80 3.45 24.09
CA MET A 238 4.67 3.55 23.17
C MET A 238 3.65 2.44 23.39
N ALA A 239 4.10 1.19 23.61
CA ALA A 239 3.21 0.09 23.96
C ALA A 239 2.41 0.38 25.24
N ALA A 240 3.05 1.00 26.24
CA ALA A 240 2.41 1.40 27.48
C ALA A 240 1.42 2.55 27.29
N ALA A 241 1.77 3.54 26.48
CA ALA A 241 0.87 4.63 26.13
C ALA A 241 -0.40 4.14 25.41
N ASN A 242 -0.28 3.14 24.54
CA ASN A 242 -1.37 2.63 23.70
C ASN A 242 -2.11 1.42 24.31
N GLY A 243 -1.81 1.03 25.55
CA GLY A 243 -2.54 -0.06 26.24
C GLY A 243 -2.15 -1.47 25.82
N HIS A 244 -0.99 -1.67 25.20
CA HIS A 244 -0.52 -2.98 24.73
C HIS A 244 0.16 -3.78 25.87
N ASP A 245 -0.61 -4.18 26.88
CA ASP A 245 -0.13 -4.84 28.12
C ASP A 245 0.74 -6.08 27.88
N GLN A 246 0.35 -6.96 26.96
CA GLN A 246 1.11 -8.18 26.64
C GLN A 246 2.52 -7.85 26.09
N ILE A 247 2.60 -6.86 25.21
CA ILE A 247 3.87 -6.40 24.63
C ILE A 247 4.75 -5.79 25.73
N VAL A 248 4.17 -4.95 26.59
CA VAL A 248 4.92 -4.32 27.70
C VAL A 248 5.52 -5.38 28.62
N ARG A 249 4.74 -6.38 29.03
CA ARG A 249 5.22 -7.47 29.89
C ARG A 249 6.31 -8.27 29.21
N PHE A 250 6.06 -8.70 27.97
CA PHE A 250 7.01 -9.48 27.19
C PHE A 250 8.36 -8.75 27.07
N LEU A 251 8.35 -7.49 26.63
CA LEU A 251 9.56 -6.69 26.47
C LEU A 251 10.24 -6.44 27.83
N ALA A 252 9.50 -6.10 28.87
CA ALA A 252 10.09 -5.86 30.19
C ALA A 252 10.72 -7.13 30.80
N GLU A 253 10.28 -8.32 30.40
CA GLU A 253 10.80 -9.62 30.87
C GLU A 253 11.99 -10.13 30.06
N HIS A 254 12.01 -9.88 28.75
CA HIS A 254 12.96 -10.49 27.82
C HIS A 254 13.98 -9.50 27.22
N ARG A 255 13.82 -8.19 27.43
CA ARG A 255 14.67 -7.13 26.85
C ARG A 255 15.30 -6.24 27.93
N SER A 256 16.50 -5.73 27.65
CA SER A 256 17.31 -4.93 28.58
C SER A 256 17.24 -3.43 28.32
N GLU A 257 16.63 -3.01 27.21
CA GLU A 257 16.53 -1.61 26.82
C GLU A 257 15.67 -0.77 27.77
N GLY A 258 14.76 -1.43 28.50
CA GLY A 258 13.90 -0.84 29.51
C GLY A 258 12.94 0.22 28.95
N TRP A 259 12.53 1.16 29.81
CA TRP A 259 11.61 2.24 29.47
C TRP A 259 12.16 3.60 29.92
N SER A 260 11.54 4.69 29.47
CA SER A 260 11.79 6.03 30.01
C SER A 260 10.79 6.38 31.11
N SER A 261 11.04 7.45 31.86
CA SER A 261 10.09 7.97 32.85
C SER A 261 8.72 8.32 32.24
N ARG A 262 8.67 8.61 30.93
CA ARG A 262 7.44 8.96 30.22
C ARG A 262 6.49 7.78 30.05
N ALA A 263 6.96 6.53 30.05
CA ALA A 263 6.11 5.36 29.86
C ALA A 263 4.97 5.30 30.89
N ILE A 264 5.31 5.50 32.16
CA ILE A 264 4.36 5.45 33.27
C ILE A 264 3.41 6.66 33.23
N GLU A 265 3.95 7.84 32.91
CA GLU A 265 3.16 9.07 32.79
C GLU A 265 2.12 8.97 31.66
N LEU A 266 2.55 8.51 30.47
CA LEU A 266 1.68 8.35 29.31
C LEU A 266 0.64 7.25 29.53
N ALA A 267 1.02 6.11 30.10
CA ALA A 267 0.08 5.06 30.47
C ALA A 267 -1.00 5.59 31.43
N ARG A 268 -0.63 6.36 32.46
CA ARG A 268 -1.60 6.99 33.37
C ARG A 268 -2.51 7.99 32.66
N PHE A 269 -1.93 8.84 31.82
CA PHE A 269 -2.67 9.87 31.08
C PHE A 269 -3.73 9.24 30.16
N ASN A 270 -3.41 8.11 29.54
CA ASN A 270 -4.32 7.38 28.64
C ASN A 270 -5.25 6.39 29.37
N GLY A 271 -5.19 6.29 30.70
CA GLY A 271 -6.06 5.42 31.50
C GLY A 271 -5.58 3.98 31.67
N GLU A 272 -4.38 3.66 31.20
CA GLU A 272 -3.73 2.35 31.27
C GLU A 272 -3.10 2.10 32.65
N LEU A 273 -3.94 2.15 33.70
CA LEU A 273 -3.50 2.15 35.10
C LEU A 273 -2.79 0.85 35.51
N GLU A 274 -3.18 -0.28 34.95
CA GLU A 274 -2.56 -1.58 35.23
C GLU A 274 -1.14 -1.66 34.68
N ILE A 275 -0.91 -1.17 33.46
CA ILE A 275 0.42 -1.07 32.85
C ILE A 275 1.28 -0.10 33.67
N ALA A 276 0.74 1.07 34.02
CA ALA A 276 1.46 2.05 34.83
C ALA A 276 1.87 1.47 36.19
N ARG A 277 1.00 0.69 36.84
CA ARG A 277 1.29 0.03 38.11
C ARG A 277 2.36 -1.06 37.94
N TYR A 278 2.27 -1.87 36.89
CA TYR A 278 3.24 -2.90 36.56
C TYR A 278 4.65 -2.31 36.36
N LEU A 279 4.78 -1.26 35.54
CA LEU A 279 6.05 -0.59 35.30
C LEU A 279 6.59 0.14 36.54
N SER A 280 5.73 0.79 37.33
CA SER A 280 6.14 1.46 38.57
C SER A 280 6.67 0.49 39.63
N GLY A 281 6.17 -0.76 39.64
CA GLY A 281 6.57 -1.79 40.59
C GLY A 281 7.84 -2.54 40.21
N ARG A 282 8.42 -2.29 39.03
CA ARG A 282 9.60 -3.00 38.53
C ARG A 282 10.86 -2.14 38.54
N LYS A 283 12.00 -2.81 38.65
CA LYS A 283 13.32 -2.20 38.43
C LYS A 283 13.54 -2.06 36.92
N ASN A 284 13.77 -0.84 36.47
CA ASN A 284 14.02 -0.56 35.06
C ASN A 284 15.39 -1.12 34.64
N PRO A 285 15.47 -2.11 33.72
CA PRO A 285 16.73 -2.70 33.30
C PRO A 285 17.74 -1.66 32.76
N ARG A 286 17.21 -0.57 32.19
CA ARG A 286 18.00 0.57 31.69
C ARG A 286 18.79 1.29 32.77
N GLU A 287 18.28 1.32 34.00
CA GLU A 287 18.91 2.01 35.14
C GLU A 287 19.79 1.07 35.96
N THR A 288 19.45 -0.22 36.00
CA THR A 288 20.14 -1.21 36.82
C THR A 288 21.28 -1.93 36.09
N GLY A 289 21.36 -1.84 34.76
CA GLY A 289 22.36 -2.57 33.96
C GLY A 289 22.20 -4.10 34.02
N THR A 290 21.08 -4.59 34.56
CA THR A 290 20.81 -6.02 34.73
C THR A 290 20.27 -6.60 33.43
N LEU A 291 20.92 -7.67 32.95
CA LEU A 291 20.40 -8.46 31.83
C LEU A 291 19.06 -9.11 32.22
N PRO A 292 18.12 -9.26 31.28
CA PRO A 292 16.84 -9.90 31.53
C PRO A 292 17.08 -11.38 31.85
N VAL A 293 16.15 -12.02 32.55
CA VAL A 293 16.26 -13.44 32.87
C VAL A 293 16.08 -14.23 31.57
N THR A 294 17.18 -14.56 30.90
CA THR A 294 17.18 -15.35 29.68
C THR A 294 16.71 -16.76 29.98
N THR A 295 15.46 -17.05 29.66
CA THR A 295 15.03 -18.43 29.41
C THR A 295 15.20 -18.65 27.90
N ILE A 296 16.40 -19.07 27.50
CA ILE A 296 16.63 -19.54 26.11
C ILE A 296 16.15 -20.99 26.07
N GLN A 297 15.16 -21.28 25.23
CA GLN A 297 14.92 -22.60 24.66
C GLN A 297 15.25 -22.56 23.17
#